data_AF-A0A351GG52-F1
#
_entry.id   AF-A0A351GG52-F1
#
_cell.length_a   1.000
_cell.length_b   1.000
_cell.length_c   1.000
_cell.angle_alpha   90.00
_cell.angle_beta   90.00
_cell.angle_gamma   90.00
#
_symmetry.space_group_name_H-M   'P 1'
#
loop_
_entity.id
_entity.type
_entity.pdbx_description
1 polymer ?
#
loop_
_entity_poly.entity_id
_entity_poly.type
_entity_poly.pdbx_seq_one_letter_code
_entity_poly.pdbx_strand_id
1 'polypeptide(L)'
;MDVVITDHMMPDISGVDLLEKLKSSHPYIGRILITGCSDISIVIEAINRCEVFRFLTKPWVKDDLIETILTSHEQSQEKQKENLKATKLTETNQQLEFMIRQKLIS
;
A
#
# COMPACT_ATOMS: atom_id res chain seq x y z
N MET A 1 1.52 -9.74 2.52
CA MET A 1 1.43 -8.79 3.65
C MET A 1 0.46 -7.73 3.19
N ASP A 2 -0.58 -7.43 3.97
CA ASP A 2 -1.69 -6.61 3.47
C ASP A 2 -1.78 -5.26 4.16
N VAL A 3 -1.33 -5.18 5.41
CA VAL A 3 -1.33 -3.95 6.20
C VAL A 3 -0.05 -3.86 7.01
N VAL A 4 0.53 -2.66 7.08
CA VAL A 4 1.62 -2.27 7.97
C VAL A 4 1.11 -1.14 8.87
N ILE A 5 1.43 -1.25 10.15
CA ILE A 5 1.17 -0.23 11.15
C ILE A 5 2.50 0.06 11.85
N THR A 6 2.89 1.32 11.95
CA THR A 6 4.12 1.73 12.62
C THR A 6 3.94 2.98 13.46
N ASP A 7 4.72 3.12 14.51
CA ASP A 7 4.88 4.41 15.19
C ASP A 7 5.73 5.35 14.32
N HIS A 8 5.49 6.66 14.41
CA HIS A 8 6.39 7.65 13.85
C HIS A 8 7.71 7.75 14.64
N MET A 9 7.63 7.75 15.98
CA MET A 9 8.81 7.94 16.85
C MET A 9 9.43 6.59 17.21
N MET A 10 10.52 6.23 16.53
CA MET A 10 11.28 5.01 16.79
C MET A 10 12.80 5.33 16.88
N PRO A 11 13.60 4.54 17.61
CA PRO A 11 15.00 4.87 17.90
C PRO A 11 15.94 4.98 16.69
N ASP A 12 15.71 4.18 15.63
CA ASP A 12 16.66 4.05 14.51
C ASP A 12 16.21 4.78 13.24
N ILE A 13 15.03 4.44 12.74
CA ILE A 13 14.42 5.06 11.56
C ILE A 13 13.02 5.52 11.93
N SER A 14 12.56 6.64 11.37
CA SER A 14 11.19 7.09 11.62
C SER A 14 10.18 6.13 10.98
N GLY A 15 8.95 6.14 11.49
CA GLY A 15 7.85 5.39 10.86
C GLY A 15 7.62 5.83 9.41
N VAL A 16 7.81 7.11 9.11
CA VAL A 16 7.70 7.66 7.75
C VAL A 16 8.77 7.03 6.85
N ASP A 17 10.02 6.97 7.30
CA ASP A 17 11.11 6.38 6.50
C ASP A 17 10.91 4.88 6.24
N LEU A 18 10.33 4.15 7.21
CA LEU A 18 9.94 2.76 7.02
C LEU A 18 8.85 2.62 5.96
N LEU A 19 7.79 3.43 6.05
CA LEU A 19 6.66 3.37 5.12
C LEU A 19 7.05 3.80 3.71
N GLU A 20 7.96 4.75 3.56
CA GLU A 20 8.50 5.16 2.27
C GLU A 20 9.27 4.03 1.57
N LYS A 21 10.11 3.29 2.31
CA LYS A 21 10.80 2.09 1.78
C LYS A 21 9.82 1.02 1.34
N LEU A 22 8.72 0.86 2.09
CA LEU A 22 7.68 -0.11 1.77
C LEU A 22 6.84 0.30 0.56
N LYS A 23 6.63 1.60 0.32
CA LYS A 23 5.90 2.09 -0.86
C LYS A 23 6.47 1.54 -2.17
N SER A 24 7.80 1.46 -2.28
CA SER A 24 8.47 0.98 -3.49
C SER A 24 8.45 -0.54 -3.63
N SER A 25 8.68 -1.27 -2.53
CA SER A 25 8.77 -2.73 -2.55
C SER A 25 7.41 -3.43 -2.52
N HIS A 26 6.41 -2.79 -1.91
CA HIS A 26 5.10 -3.34 -1.61
C HIS A 26 4.01 -2.28 -1.84
N PRO A 27 3.78 -1.84 -3.09
CA PRO A 27 2.94 -0.66 -3.38
C PRO A 27 1.49 -0.81 -2.93
N TYR A 28 0.96 -2.03 -2.93
CA TYR A 28 -0.45 -2.31 -2.65
C TYR A 28 -0.78 -2.52 -1.17
N ILE A 29 0.21 -2.53 -0.28
CA ILE A 29 -0.06 -2.75 1.15
C ILE A 29 -0.68 -1.50 1.76
N GLY A 30 -1.64 -1.70 2.64
CA GLY A 30 -2.15 -0.66 3.51
C GLY A 30 -1.05 -0.15 4.43
N ARG A 31 -0.85 1.17 4.48
CA ARG A 31 0.18 1.80 5.33
C ARG A 31 -0.50 2.71 6.34
N ILE A 32 -0.38 2.40 7.62
CA ILE A 32 -0.98 3.15 8.72
C ILE A 32 0.13 3.71 9.61
N LEU A 33 0.11 5.02 9.83
CA LEU A 33 1.03 5.68 10.76
C LEU A 33 0.32 5.97 12.08
N ILE A 34 0.91 5.54 13.19
CA ILE A 34 0.45 5.90 14.54
C ILE A 34 1.44 6.94 15.10
N THR A 35 0.95 8.02 15.69
CA THR A 35 1.82 9.02 16.32
C THR A 35 1.18 9.62 17.57
N GLY A 36 1.99 9.84 18.62
CA GLY A 36 1.58 10.65 19.77
C GLY A 36 1.88 12.14 19.59
N CYS A 37 2.54 12.51 18.48
CA CYS A 37 2.92 13.88 18.18
C CYS A 37 1.79 14.60 17.45
N SER A 38 1.45 15.81 17.89
CA SER A 38 0.43 16.67 17.27
C SER A 38 0.97 17.52 16.13
N ASP A 39 2.19 17.23 15.64
CA ASP A 39 2.79 17.99 14.54
C ASP A 39 2.14 17.60 13.21
N ILE A 40 1.44 18.57 12.61
CA ILE A 40 0.78 18.41 11.32
C ILE A 40 1.77 18.19 10.18
N SER A 41 3.01 18.64 10.33
CA SER A 41 4.09 18.45 9.36
C SER A 41 4.33 16.97 9.10
N ILE A 42 4.31 16.15 10.16
CA ILE A 42 4.48 14.70 10.08
C ILE A 42 3.33 14.05 9.30
N VAL A 43 2.10 14.54 9.49
CA VAL A 43 0.92 14.02 8.79
C VAL A 43 1.03 14.32 7.30
N ILE A 44 1.37 15.56 6.95
CA ILE A 44 1.56 15.99 5.55
C ILE A 44 2.67 15.15 4.90
N GLU A 45 3.77 14.95 5.61
CA GLU A 45 4.90 14.15 5.16
C GLU A 45 4.50 12.69 4.91
N ALA A 46 3.78 12.06 5.85
CA ALA A 46 3.31 10.69 5.72
C ALA A 46 2.38 10.52 4.50
N ILE A 47 1.49 11.47 4.25
CA ILE A 47 0.59 11.46 3.09
C ILE A 47 1.42 11.58 1.80
N ASN A 48 2.30 12.57 1.72
CA ASN A 48 3.01 12.89 0.48
C ASN A 48 4.10 11.87 0.12
N ARG A 49 4.92 11.46 1.09
CA ARG A 49 6.04 10.53 0.84
C ARG A 49 5.55 9.09 0.76
N CYS A 50 4.66 8.71 1.69
CA CYS A 50 4.35 7.31 1.92
C CYS A 50 3.00 6.88 1.35
N GLU A 51 2.12 7.81 0.93
CA GLU A 51 0.73 7.49 0.57
C GLU A 51 0.07 6.60 1.63
N VAL A 52 0.11 7.07 2.87
CA VAL A 52 -0.54 6.34 3.97
C VAL A 52 -2.04 6.23 3.72
N PHE A 53 -2.60 5.07 4.05
CA PHE A 53 -4.04 4.85 4.03
C PHE A 53 -4.73 5.71 5.09
N ARG A 54 -4.15 5.74 6.30
CA ARG A 54 -4.65 6.55 7.41
C ARG A 54 -3.52 6.85 8.40
N PHE A 55 -3.63 7.97 9.10
CA PHE A 55 -2.85 8.23 10.30
C PHE A 55 -3.77 8.18 11.53
N LEU A 56 -3.25 7.71 12.66
CA LEU A 56 -3.96 7.62 13.93
C LEU A 56 -3.16 8.31 15.03
N THR A 57 -3.83 9.11 15.84
CA THR A 57 -3.21 9.81 16.98
C THR A 57 -3.36 9.02 18.27
N LYS A 58 -2.34 9.04 19.13
CA LYS A 58 -2.42 8.48 20.48
C LYS A 58 -3.05 9.49 21.45
N PRO A 59 -3.90 9.07 22.42
CA PRO A 59 -4.48 7.73 22.54
C PRO A 59 -5.60 7.50 21.50
N TRP A 60 -5.68 6.29 20.95
CA TRP A 60 -6.72 5.91 19.98
C TRP A 60 -7.86 5.16 20.67
N VAL A 61 -9.05 5.21 20.06
CA VAL A 61 -10.16 4.33 20.42
C VAL A 61 -9.91 2.96 19.77
N LYS A 62 -10.15 1.88 20.52
CA LYS A 62 -9.89 0.51 20.05
C LYS A 62 -10.67 0.19 18.78
N ASP A 63 -11.93 0.59 18.73
CA ASP A 63 -12.83 0.30 17.61
C ASP A 63 -12.36 1.03 16.34
N ASP A 64 -11.95 2.31 16.45
CA ASP A 64 -11.38 3.08 15.34
C ASP A 64 -10.13 2.42 14.76
N LEU A 65 -9.25 1.87 15.61
CA LEU A 65 -8.06 1.16 15.16
C LEU A 65 -8.46 -0.13 14.40
N ILE A 66 -9.39 -0.91 14.94
CA ILE A 66 -9.85 -2.15 14.31
C ILE A 66 -10.50 -1.85 12.96
N GLU A 67 -11.40 -0.88 12.91
CA GLU A 67 -12.06 -0.44 11.67
C GLU A 67 -11.01 -0.01 10.63
N THR A 68 -10.06 0.84 11.04
CA THR A 68 -8.98 1.30 10.17
C THR A 68 -8.19 0.14 9.57
N ILE A 69 -7.85 -0.87 10.37
CA ILE A 69 -7.09 -2.05 9.91
C ILE A 69 -7.92 -2.87 8.93
N LEU A 70 -9.19 -3.13 9.25
CA LEU A 70 -10.07 -3.95 8.41
C LEU A 70 -10.30 -3.30 7.04
N THR A 71 -10.64 -2.00 7.03
CA THR A 71 -10.81 -1.27 5.77
C THR A 71 -9.50 -1.21 4.98
N SER A 72 -8.37 -1.00 5.67
CA SER A 72 -7.05 -1.00 5.02
C SER A 72 -6.69 -2.35 4.41
N HIS A 73 -7.05 -3.46 5.07
CA HIS A 73 -6.82 -4.81 4.60
C HIS A 73 -7.67 -5.11 3.35
N GLU A 74 -8.96 -4.79 3.40
CA GLU A 74 -9.89 -4.99 2.28
C GLU A 74 -9.42 -4.25 1.02
N GLN A 75 -9.06 -2.97 1.15
CA GLN A 75 -8.54 -2.19 0.03
C GLN A 75 -7.21 -2.74 -0.52
N SER A 76 -6.33 -3.24 0.35
CA SER A 76 -5.08 -3.85 -0.09
C SER A 76 -5.34 -5.11 -0.92
N GLN A 77 -6.23 -5.98 -0.44
CA GLN A 77 -6.61 -7.21 -1.13
C GLN A 77 -7.25 -6.92 -2.50
N GLU A 78 -8.12 -5.92 -2.58
CA GLU A 78 -8.72 -5.50 -3.84
C GLU A 78 -7.67 -5.05 -4.85
N LYS A 79 -6.78 -4.13 -4.46
CA LYS A 79 -5.69 -3.64 -5.32
C LYS A 79 -4.74 -4.76 -5.77
N GLN A 80 -4.40 -5.69 -4.88
CA GLN A 80 -3.56 -6.84 -5.23
C GLN A 80 -4.26 -7.73 -6.29
N LYS A 81 -5.56 -7.99 -6.12
CA LYS A 81 -6.36 -8.77 -7.06
C LYS A 81 -6.52 -8.08 -8.41
N GLU A 82 -6.74 -6.76 -8.41
CA GLU A 82 -6.80 -5.95 -9.64
C GLU A 82 -5.48 -6.01 -10.40
N ASN A 83 -4.36 -5.81 -9.70
CA ASN A 83 -3.04 -5.87 -10.33
C ASN A 83 -2.72 -7.27 -10.90
N LEU A 84 -3.11 -8.34 -10.19
CA LEU A 84 -2.97 -9.70 -10.69
C LEU A 84 -3.77 -9.93 -11.98
N LYS A 85 -5.03 -9.47 -12.01
CA LYS A 85 -5.88 -9.55 -13.20
C LYS A 85 -5.29 -8.75 -14.36
N ALA A 86 -4.82 -7.52 -14.10
CA ALA A 86 -4.22 -6.66 -15.11
C ALA A 86 -2.97 -7.31 -15.72
N THR A 87 -2.09 -7.87 -14.88
CA THR A 87 -0.91 -8.61 -15.32
C THR A 87 -1.29 -9.80 -16.21
N LYS A 88 -2.27 -10.60 -15.76
CA LYS A 88 -2.75 -11.77 -16.53
C LYS A 88 -3.35 -11.38 -17.88
N LEU A 89 -4.10 -10.28 -17.93
CA LEU A 89 -4.68 -9.76 -19.17
C LEU A 89 -3.57 -9.34 -20.15
N THR A 90 -2.56 -8.61 -19.67
CA THR A 90 -1.42 -8.20 -20.49
C THR A 90 -0.65 -9.40 -21.02
N GLU A 91 -0.35 -10.40 -20.19
CA GLU A 91 0.29 -11.65 -20.62
C GLU A 91 -0.52 -12.36 -21.71
N THR A 92 -1.83 -12.47 -21.52
CA THR A 92 -2.72 -13.18 -22.46
C THR A 92 -2.78 -12.45 -23.80
N ASN A 93 -2.88 -11.11 -23.77
CA ASN A 93 -2.84 -10.30 -24.98
C ASN A 93 -1.52 -10.46 -25.75
N GLN A 94 -0.38 -10.44 -25.05
CA GLN A 94 0.93 -10.69 -25.67
C GLN A 94 1.03 -12.09 -26.30
N GLN A 95 0.47 -13.12 -25.65
CA GLN A 95 0.42 -14.47 -26.20
C GLN A 95 -0.45 -14.57 -27.45
N LEU A 96 -1.60 -13.91 -27.47
CA LEU A 96 -2.49 -13.86 -28.63
C LEU A 96 -1.82 -13.17 -29.81
N GLU A 97 -1.17 -12.03 -29.59
CA GLU A 97 -0.41 -11.33 -30.62
C GLU A 97 0.71 -12.20 -31.21
N PHE A 98 1.43 -12.94 -30.35
CA PHE A 98 2.47 -13.87 -30.79
C PHE A 98 1.92 -14.99 -31.68
N MET A 99 0.79 -15.60 -31.29
CA MET A 99 0.15 -16.66 -32.07
C MET A 99 -0.36 -16.17 -33.43
N ILE A 100 -0.94 -14.98 -33.49
CA ILE A 100 -1.40 -14.37 -34.75
C ILE A 100 -0.21 -14.18 -35.71
N ARG A 101 0.91 -13.66 -35.22
CA ARG A 101 2.13 -13.48 -36.03
C ARG A 101 2.66 -14.80 -36.58
N GLN A 102 2.69 -15.86 -35.76
CA GLN A 102 3.15 -17.18 -36.23
C GLN A 102 2.25 -17.75 -37.34
N LYS A 103 0.92 -17.58 -37.23
CA LYS A 103 -0.03 -18.05 -38.25
C LYS A 103 0.08 -17.31 -39.58
N LEU A 104 0.56 -16.07 -39.60
CA LEU A 104 0.74 -15.28 -40.83
C LEU A 104 2.02 -15.65 -41.61
N ILE A 105 2.93 -16.41 -40.99
CA ILE A 105 4.21 -16.84 -41.59
C ILE A 105 4.13 -18.29 -42.12
N SER A 106 3.05 -19.02 -41.79
CA SER A 106 2.71 -20.34 -42.33
C SER A 106 1.75 -20.23 -43.50
#